data_AF-A0A9D6WLP6-F1
#
_entry.id   AF-A0A9D6WLP6-F1
#
_cell.length_a   1.000
_cell.length_b   1.000
_cell.length_c   1.000
_cell.angle_alpha   90.00
_cell.angle_beta   90.00
_cell.angle_gamma   90.00
#
_symmetry.space_group_name_H-M   'P 1'
#
loop_
_entity.id
_entity.type
_entity.pdbx_description
1 polymer ?
#
loop_
_entity_poly.entity_id
_entity_poly.type
_entity_poly.pdbx_seq_one_letter_code
_entity_poly.pdbx_strand_id
1 'polypeptide(L)'
;MDSEALLVRRKIIGVLIRAAREKAHRTVQQVAQRLGVTPGRVRQYENGAREISFPELELLALYIEMPLSYFLSEQSLIQEQPPFPPTQEEIRKRKAMLGAKIKQARIAAGKSKEECAEIIARKPGTIGRYERGIGDIPITELEGLAQFLGVNLFYFVEEAKALERGGVLDLEKLVRLPKDVRGFMLDSSNLPFLRMAMKFRDLPTDKLKELGEILLVVH
;
A
#
# COMPACT_ATOMS: atom_id res chain seq x y z
N MET A 1 12.21 -0.85 -34.39
CA MET A 1 11.30 -0.06 -33.53
C MET A 1 10.90 1.16 -34.32
N ASP A 2 9.63 1.28 -34.67
CA ASP A 2 9.16 2.29 -35.62
C ASP A 2 9.32 3.71 -35.05
N SER A 3 9.79 4.63 -35.89
CA SER A 3 10.01 6.04 -35.50
C SER A 3 8.74 6.70 -34.96
N GLU A 4 7.57 6.24 -35.41
CA GLU A 4 6.27 6.72 -34.93
C GLU A 4 6.00 6.28 -33.49
N ALA A 5 6.34 5.05 -33.12
CA ALA A 5 6.15 4.53 -31.77
C ALA A 5 6.99 5.33 -30.74
N LEU A 6 8.22 5.70 -31.11
CA LEU A 6 9.09 6.54 -30.27
C LEU A 6 8.51 7.95 -30.08
N LEU A 7 7.92 8.55 -31.12
CA LEU A 7 7.28 9.85 -31.03
C LEU A 7 6.03 9.82 -30.14
N VAL A 8 5.19 8.79 -30.29
CA VAL A 8 4.02 8.57 -29.42
C VAL A 8 4.46 8.41 -27.98
N ARG A 9 5.49 7.59 -27.72
CA ARG A 9 6.02 7.37 -26.37
C ARG A 9 6.52 8.66 -25.72
N ARG A 10 7.27 9.48 -26.45
CA ARG A 10 7.75 10.77 -25.97
C ARG A 10 6.62 11.73 -25.60
N LYS A 11 5.53 11.75 -26.39
CA LYS A 11 4.34 12.55 -26.08
C LYS A 11 3.65 12.06 -24.81
N ILE A 12 3.52 10.74 -24.63
CA ILE A 12 2.98 10.13 -23.41
C ILE A 12 3.79 10.55 -22.18
N ILE A 13 5.13 10.44 -22.25
CA ILE A 13 6.01 10.85 -21.15
C ILE A 13 5.81 12.33 -20.81
N GLY A 14 5.69 13.21 -21.82
CA GLY A 14 5.41 14.62 -21.60
C GLY A 14 4.09 14.86 -20.85
N VAL A 15 3.02 14.17 -21.24
CA VAL A 15 1.71 14.26 -20.56
C VAL A 15 1.82 13.79 -19.10
N LEU A 16 2.52 12.68 -18.85
CA LEU A 16 2.73 12.17 -17.48
C LEU A 16 3.52 13.13 -16.61
N ILE A 17 4.57 13.78 -17.16
CA ILE A 17 5.34 14.83 -16.46
C ILE A 17 4.43 15.97 -16.02
N ARG A 18 3.55 16.43 -16.93
CA ARG A 18 2.61 17.50 -16.63
C ARG A 18 1.62 17.10 -15.53
N ALA A 19 1.01 15.92 -15.66
CA ALA A 19 0.04 15.40 -14.68
C ALA A 19 0.68 15.25 -13.30
N ALA A 20 1.88 14.65 -13.22
CA ALA A 20 2.61 14.48 -11.97
C ALA A 20 3.00 15.83 -11.33
N ARG A 21 3.43 16.81 -12.13
CA ARG A 21 3.72 18.16 -11.65
C ARG A 21 2.49 18.84 -11.07
N GLU A 22 1.35 18.77 -11.76
CA GLU A 22 0.09 19.38 -11.32
C GLU A 22 -0.46 18.70 -10.05
N LYS A 23 -0.38 17.37 -9.98
CA LYS A 23 -0.73 16.58 -8.79
C LYS A 23 0.13 16.93 -7.57
N ALA A 24 1.41 17.19 -7.79
CA ALA A 24 2.34 17.65 -6.74
C ALA A 24 2.22 19.16 -6.43
N HIS A 25 1.24 19.85 -7.03
CA HIS A 25 1.02 21.30 -6.89
C HIS A 25 2.29 22.13 -7.15
N ARG A 26 3.13 21.70 -8.10
CA ARG A 26 4.36 22.40 -8.47
C ARG A 26 4.16 23.27 -9.70
N THR A 27 4.77 24.45 -9.69
CA THR A 27 4.81 25.31 -10.87
C THR A 27 5.92 24.87 -11.82
N VAL A 28 5.79 25.26 -13.09
CA VAL A 28 6.84 25.04 -14.10
C VAL A 28 8.16 25.69 -13.66
N GLN A 29 8.10 26.85 -12.99
CA GLN A 29 9.30 27.55 -12.49
C GLN A 29 10.02 26.76 -11.40
N GLN A 30 9.27 26.18 -10.46
CA GLN A 30 9.84 25.35 -9.39
C GLN A 30 10.51 24.09 -9.94
N VAL A 31 9.86 23.42 -10.91
CA VAL A 31 10.47 22.26 -11.58
C VAL A 31 11.73 22.66 -12.35
N ALA A 32 11.68 23.77 -13.08
CA ALA A 32 12.82 24.28 -13.84
C ALA A 32 14.02 24.58 -12.93
N GLN A 33 13.78 25.27 -11.81
CA GLN A 33 14.80 25.55 -10.81
C GLN A 33 15.41 24.27 -10.24
N ARG A 34 14.57 23.28 -9.92
CA ARG A 34 15.05 22.00 -9.36
C ARG A 34 15.93 21.24 -10.35
N LEU A 35 15.55 21.24 -11.63
CA LEU A 35 16.26 20.54 -12.69
C LEU A 35 17.46 21.32 -13.23
N GLY A 36 17.66 22.58 -12.83
CA GLY A 36 18.70 23.44 -13.37
C GLY A 36 18.48 23.79 -14.85
N VAL A 37 17.22 23.88 -15.29
CA VAL A 37 16.84 24.19 -16.67
C VAL A 37 15.94 25.43 -16.74
N THR A 38 15.63 25.91 -17.95
CA THR A 38 14.70 27.02 -18.12
C THR A 38 13.23 26.55 -18.05
N PRO A 39 12.28 27.41 -17.62
CA PRO A 39 10.85 27.07 -17.65
C PRO A 39 10.35 26.69 -19.05
N GLY A 40 10.91 27.29 -20.10
CA GLY A 40 10.60 26.93 -21.48
C GLY A 40 10.97 25.49 -21.81
N ARG A 41 12.12 25.01 -21.30
CA ARG A 41 12.57 23.62 -21.49
C ARG A 41 11.64 22.62 -20.80
N VAL A 42 11.14 22.94 -19.60
CA VAL A 42 10.12 22.12 -18.92
C VAL A 42 8.82 22.04 -19.73
N ARG A 43 8.34 23.16 -20.29
CA ARG A 43 7.15 23.14 -21.17
C ARG A 43 7.37 22.29 -22.43
N GLN A 44 8.59 22.30 -22.98
CA GLN A 44 8.95 21.44 -24.11
C GLN A 44 8.97 19.95 -23.74
N TYR A 45 9.33 19.60 -22.50
CA TYR A 45 9.16 18.24 -22.01
C TYR A 45 7.69 17.87 -21.91
N GLU A 46 6.88 18.71 -21.26
CA GLU A 46 5.45 18.45 -21.02
C GLU A 46 4.61 18.31 -22.31
N ASN A 47 4.94 19.06 -23.36
CA ASN A 47 4.25 18.95 -24.65
C ASN A 47 4.90 17.91 -25.59
N GLY A 48 5.94 17.21 -25.15
CA GLY A 48 6.73 16.26 -25.94
C GLY A 48 7.47 16.87 -27.14
N ALA A 49 7.65 18.21 -27.19
CA ALA A 49 8.45 18.90 -28.20
C ALA A 49 9.96 18.81 -27.92
N ARG A 50 10.37 18.37 -26.73
CA ARG A 50 11.73 17.94 -26.37
C ARG A 50 11.66 16.67 -25.53
N GLU A 51 12.61 15.75 -25.75
CA GLU A 51 12.74 14.58 -24.89
C GLU A 51 13.50 14.97 -23.61
N ILE A 52 12.99 14.52 -22.47
CA ILE A 52 13.68 14.66 -21.19
C ILE A 52 14.74 13.57 -21.09
N SER A 53 15.93 13.89 -20.56
CA SER A 53 16.93 12.85 -20.30
C SER A 53 16.56 12.01 -19.08
N PHE A 54 17.08 10.78 -19.01
CA PHE A 54 16.84 9.91 -17.86
C PHE A 54 17.27 10.55 -16.52
N PRO A 55 18.46 11.18 -16.39
CA PRO A 55 18.84 11.84 -15.13
C PRO A 55 17.92 13.01 -14.74
N GLU A 56 17.45 13.80 -15.71
CA GLU A 56 16.47 14.87 -15.44
C GLU A 56 15.11 14.29 -15.00
N LEU A 57 14.70 13.17 -15.59
CA LEU A 57 13.46 12.47 -15.21
C LEU A 57 13.56 11.88 -13.80
N GLU A 58 14.71 11.30 -13.42
CA GLU A 58 14.97 10.83 -12.07
C GLU A 58 14.91 11.96 -11.04
N LEU A 59 15.58 13.08 -11.31
CA LEU A 59 15.56 14.26 -10.44
C LEU A 59 14.16 14.85 -10.30
N LEU A 60 13.38 14.86 -11.39
CA LEU A 60 11.99 15.27 -11.39
C LEU A 60 11.16 14.36 -10.48
N ALA A 61 11.23 13.04 -10.70
CA ALA A 61 10.48 12.03 -9.96
C ALA A 61 10.72 12.12 -8.45
N LEU A 62 11.99 12.27 -8.04
CA LEU A 62 12.38 12.49 -6.66
C LEU A 62 11.80 13.79 -6.09
N TYR A 63 11.79 14.87 -6.86
CA TYR A 63 11.31 16.17 -6.40
C TYR A 63 9.79 16.24 -6.21
N ILE A 64 9.03 15.52 -7.03
CA ILE A 64 7.56 15.47 -6.96
C ILE A 64 7.06 14.22 -6.23
N GLU A 65 7.96 13.48 -5.58
CA GLU A 65 7.68 12.29 -4.77
C GLU A 65 6.87 11.21 -5.51
N MET A 66 7.19 11.01 -6.79
CA MET A 66 6.57 10.00 -7.65
C MET A 66 7.55 8.88 -7.97
N PRO A 67 7.13 7.60 -7.93
CA PRO A 67 7.97 6.49 -8.38
C PRO A 67 8.37 6.65 -9.85
N LEU A 68 9.64 6.38 -10.19
CA LEU A 68 10.12 6.50 -11.57
C LEU A 68 9.34 5.59 -12.55
N SER A 69 8.83 4.46 -12.06
CA SER A 69 7.96 3.54 -12.81
C SER A 69 6.70 4.21 -13.35
N TYR A 70 6.19 5.28 -12.73
CA TYR A 70 5.06 6.06 -13.23
C TYR A 70 5.34 6.67 -14.61
N PHE A 71 6.58 7.03 -14.92
CA PHE A 71 6.94 7.59 -16.23
C PHE A 71 7.37 6.51 -17.23
N LEU A 72 7.92 5.40 -16.72
CA LEU A 72 8.56 4.36 -17.53
C LEU A 72 7.65 3.18 -17.85
N SER A 73 6.53 2.98 -17.15
CA SER A 73 5.64 1.86 -17.47
C SER A 73 4.83 2.14 -18.75
N GLU A 74 4.57 1.08 -19.54
CA GLU A 74 3.66 1.14 -20.69
C GLU A 74 2.19 1.24 -20.23
N GLN A 75 1.92 0.87 -18.98
CA GLN A 75 0.60 0.85 -18.34
C GLN A 75 0.19 2.17 -17.69
N SER A 76 1.05 3.19 -17.69
CA SER A 76 0.83 4.48 -17.00
C SER A 76 -0.37 5.27 -17.52
N LEU A 77 -0.94 4.89 -18.68
CA LEU A 77 -2.16 5.47 -19.24
C LEU A 77 -3.46 4.81 -18.72
N ILE A 78 -3.38 3.71 -17.96
CA ILE A 78 -4.55 2.89 -17.59
C ILE A 78 -5.07 3.20 -16.17
N GLN A 79 -4.36 3.97 -15.35
CA GLN A 79 -4.75 4.20 -13.94
C GLN A 79 -4.92 5.67 -13.57
N GLU A 80 -5.78 6.38 -14.30
CA GLU A 80 -6.39 7.62 -13.80
C GLU A 80 -7.90 7.62 -14.06
N GLN A 81 -8.61 6.65 -13.51
CA GLN A 81 -9.88 7.02 -12.91
C GLN A 81 -9.55 7.34 -11.44
N PRO A 82 -9.80 8.57 -10.94
CA PRO A 82 -9.92 8.74 -9.51
C PRO A 82 -10.91 7.67 -9.04
N PRO A 83 -10.68 6.96 -7.91
CA PRO A 83 -11.70 6.03 -7.42
C PRO A 83 -12.99 6.83 -7.39
N PHE A 84 -14.00 6.41 -8.17
CA PHE A 84 -15.31 7.03 -8.12
C PHE A 84 -15.67 7.16 -6.64
N PRO A 85 -16.28 8.27 -6.20
CA PRO A 85 -16.74 8.35 -4.82
C PRO A 85 -17.52 7.07 -4.55
N PRO A 86 -17.20 6.35 -3.47
CA PRO A 86 -17.76 5.03 -3.24
C PRO A 86 -19.28 5.15 -3.31
N THR A 87 -19.88 4.27 -4.12
CA THR A 87 -21.32 4.21 -4.28
C THR A 87 -21.96 3.99 -2.90
N GLN A 88 -23.18 4.48 -2.75
CA GLN A 88 -23.96 4.24 -1.52
C GLN A 88 -24.15 2.73 -1.24
N GLU A 89 -24.08 1.90 -2.27
CA GLU A 89 -24.11 0.44 -2.12
C GLU A 89 -22.80 -0.10 -1.53
N GLU A 90 -21.63 0.34 -2.01
CA GLU A 90 -20.32 -0.03 -1.47
C GLU A 90 -20.18 0.37 -0.01
N ILE A 91 -20.58 1.60 0.34
CA ILE A 91 -20.57 2.08 1.73
C ILE A 91 -21.47 1.20 2.61
N ARG A 92 -22.68 0.85 2.14
CA ARG A 92 -23.60 -0.03 2.89
C ARG A 92 -23.04 -1.44 3.06
N LYS A 93 -22.47 -2.03 2.01
CA LYS A 93 -21.81 -3.35 2.07
C LYS A 93 -20.67 -3.33 3.08
N ARG A 94 -19.85 -2.28 3.07
CA ARG A 94 -18.73 -2.13 3.99
C ARG A 94 -19.19 -2.01 5.45
N LYS A 95 -20.23 -1.22 5.73
CA LYS A 95 -20.82 -1.10 7.08
C LYS A 95 -21.40 -2.42 7.56
N ALA A 96 -22.13 -3.15 6.71
CA ALA A 96 -22.68 -4.45 7.06
C ALA A 96 -21.59 -5.47 7.41
N MET A 97 -20.50 -5.52 6.62
CA MET A 97 -19.37 -6.39 6.89
C MET A 97 -18.64 -6.01 8.18
N LEU A 98 -18.41 -4.71 8.42
CA LEU A 98 -17.83 -4.21 9.67
C LEU A 98 -18.68 -4.60 10.88
N GLY A 99 -20.00 -4.40 10.80
CA GLY A 99 -20.95 -4.80 11.83
C GLY A 99 -20.92 -6.29 12.13
N ALA A 100 -20.86 -7.13 11.10
CA ALA A 100 -20.73 -8.57 11.25
C ALA A 100 -19.43 -8.97 11.97
N LYS A 101 -18.30 -8.33 11.62
CA LYS A 101 -17.01 -8.54 12.30
C LYS A 101 -17.06 -8.13 13.78
N ILE A 102 -17.69 -6.99 14.11
CA ILE A 102 -17.86 -6.57 15.51
C ILE A 102 -18.69 -7.61 16.28
N LYS A 103 -19.79 -8.08 15.68
CA LYS A 103 -20.62 -9.14 16.27
C LYS A 103 -19.83 -10.43 16.51
N GLN A 104 -19.01 -10.84 15.54
CA GLN A 104 -18.16 -12.03 15.63
C GLN A 104 -17.14 -11.88 16.76
N ALA A 105 -16.38 -10.79 16.80
CA ALA A 105 -15.40 -10.51 17.85
C ALA A 105 -16.06 -10.46 19.24
N ARG A 106 -17.25 -9.85 19.36
CA ARG A 106 -18.01 -9.78 20.60
C ARG A 106 -18.43 -11.16 21.10
N ILE A 107 -18.97 -12.01 20.23
CA ILE A 107 -19.37 -13.38 20.58
C ILE A 107 -18.14 -14.21 20.95
N ALA A 108 -17.04 -14.10 20.21
CA ALA A 108 -15.80 -14.81 20.49
C ALA A 108 -15.18 -14.42 21.85
N ALA A 109 -15.29 -13.14 22.22
CA ALA A 109 -14.85 -12.64 23.52
C ALA A 109 -15.86 -12.89 24.66
N GLY A 110 -17.02 -13.51 24.38
CA GLY A 110 -18.06 -13.78 25.37
C GLY A 110 -18.72 -12.52 25.95
N LYS A 111 -18.72 -11.40 25.22
CA LYS A 111 -19.18 -10.09 25.70
C LYS A 111 -20.63 -9.80 25.32
N SER A 112 -21.35 -9.13 26.22
CA SER A 112 -22.70 -8.61 26.00
C SER A 112 -22.68 -7.30 25.22
N LYS A 113 -23.83 -6.86 24.70
CA LYS A 113 -23.93 -5.57 23.99
C LYS A 113 -23.87 -4.40 24.96
N GLU A 114 -24.33 -4.64 26.17
CA GLU A 114 -24.35 -3.75 27.31
C GLU A 114 -22.91 -3.39 27.70
N GLU A 115 -22.06 -4.40 27.93
CA GLU A 115 -20.63 -4.21 28.22
C GLU A 115 -19.91 -3.43 27.11
N CYS A 116 -20.15 -3.78 25.84
CA CYS A 116 -19.54 -3.05 24.73
C CYS A 116 -19.99 -1.59 24.67
N ALA A 117 -21.25 -1.31 25.00
CA ALA A 117 -21.80 0.03 24.96
C ALA A 117 -21.25 0.92 26.09
N GLU A 118 -21.05 0.35 27.28
CA GLU A 118 -20.45 1.03 28.42
C GLU A 118 -19.04 1.54 28.11
N ILE A 119 -18.20 0.71 27.48
CA ILE A 119 -16.81 1.07 27.12
C ILE A 119 -16.73 2.28 26.20
N ILE A 120 -17.66 2.41 25.27
CA ILE A 120 -17.71 3.55 24.33
C ILE A 120 -18.66 4.66 24.78
N ALA A 121 -19.16 4.60 26.02
CA ALA A 121 -20.13 5.55 26.59
C ALA A 121 -21.40 5.75 25.70
N ARG A 122 -21.93 4.65 25.15
CA ARG A 122 -23.14 4.64 24.32
C ARG A 122 -24.24 3.77 24.94
N LYS A 123 -25.43 3.85 24.35
CA LYS A 123 -26.56 2.99 24.71
C LYS A 123 -26.38 1.60 24.08
N PRO A 124 -26.84 0.50 24.72
CA PRO A 124 -26.76 -0.86 24.15
C PRO A 124 -27.38 -0.99 22.75
N GLY A 125 -28.43 -0.21 22.47
CA GLY A 125 -29.06 -0.14 21.15
C GLY A 125 -28.11 0.31 20.02
N THR A 126 -27.09 1.13 20.34
CA THR A 126 -26.08 1.59 19.37
C THR A 126 -25.23 0.42 18.88
N ILE A 127 -24.77 -0.46 19.77
CA ILE A 127 -24.04 -1.67 19.38
C ILE A 127 -24.91 -2.55 18.46
N GLY A 128 -26.19 -2.70 18.79
CA GLY A 128 -27.13 -3.42 17.93
C GLY A 128 -27.27 -2.81 16.53
N ARG A 129 -27.22 -1.47 16.40
CA ARG A 129 -27.23 -0.80 15.09
C ARG A 129 -25.94 -1.05 14.32
N TYR A 130 -24.79 -0.92 14.99
CA TYR A 130 -23.48 -1.20 14.41
C TYR A 130 -23.37 -2.62 13.88
N GLU A 131 -23.79 -3.62 14.66
CA GLU A 131 -23.79 -5.03 14.23
C GLU A 131 -24.67 -5.31 13.00
N ARG A 132 -25.68 -4.48 12.74
CA ARG A 132 -26.54 -4.57 11.55
C ARG A 132 -26.03 -3.72 10.38
N GLY A 133 -24.87 -3.06 10.52
CA GLY A 133 -24.34 -2.13 9.53
C GLY A 133 -25.12 -0.82 9.41
N ILE A 134 -25.90 -0.47 10.45
CA ILE A 134 -26.73 0.73 10.48
C ILE A 134 -26.01 1.82 11.27
N GLY A 135 -25.80 2.97 10.63
CA GLY A 135 -25.12 4.11 11.24
C GLY A 135 -23.61 4.05 11.08
N ASP A 136 -22.98 5.22 11.26
CA ASP A 136 -21.53 5.36 11.19
C ASP A 136 -20.91 4.98 12.53
N ILE A 137 -19.81 4.23 12.47
CA ILE A 137 -19.02 3.84 13.63
C ILE A 137 -17.81 4.77 13.65
N PRO A 138 -17.71 5.70 14.61
CA PRO A 138 -16.54 6.54 14.76
C PRO A 138 -15.29 5.69 15.04
N ILE A 139 -14.14 6.10 14.49
CA ILE A 139 -12.89 5.33 14.62
C ILE A 139 -12.47 5.13 16.08
N THR A 140 -12.68 6.14 16.93
CA THR A 140 -12.37 6.08 18.37
C THR A 140 -13.25 5.08 19.10
N GLU A 141 -14.52 4.95 18.70
CA GLU A 141 -15.43 3.94 19.25
C GLU A 141 -15.02 2.53 18.77
N LEU A 142 -14.60 2.40 17.51
CA LEU A 142 -14.09 1.14 16.98
C LEU A 142 -12.80 0.70 17.67
N GLU A 143 -11.88 1.63 17.95
CA GLU A 143 -10.65 1.38 18.72
C GLU A 143 -10.95 0.89 20.14
N GLY A 144 -11.84 1.58 20.85
CA GLY A 144 -12.27 1.17 22.20
C GLY A 144 -12.89 -0.23 22.20
N LEU A 145 -13.75 -0.52 21.22
CA LEU A 145 -14.32 -1.86 21.04
C LEU A 145 -13.24 -2.89 20.70
N ALA A 146 -12.29 -2.58 19.81
CA ALA A 146 -11.22 -3.49 19.43
C ALA A 146 -10.38 -3.90 20.64
N GLN A 147 -9.94 -2.89 21.43
CA GLN A 147 -9.17 -3.10 22.65
C GLN A 147 -9.94 -3.94 23.67
N PHE A 148 -11.22 -3.62 23.90
CA PHE A 148 -12.05 -4.34 24.87
C PHE A 148 -12.35 -5.79 24.45
N LEU A 149 -12.51 -6.03 23.15
CA LEU A 149 -12.75 -7.35 22.57
C LEU A 149 -11.46 -8.16 22.38
N GLY A 150 -10.29 -7.60 22.69
CA GLY A 150 -9.00 -8.27 22.53
C GLY A 150 -8.60 -8.50 21.08
N VAL A 151 -9.16 -7.72 20.14
CA VAL A 151 -8.82 -7.80 18.71
C VAL A 151 -8.01 -6.58 18.28
N ASN A 152 -7.10 -6.77 17.33
CA ASN A 152 -6.39 -5.66 16.74
C ASN A 152 -7.34 -4.86 15.80
N LEU A 153 -7.21 -3.54 15.75
CA LEU A 153 -8.03 -2.68 14.87
C LEU A 153 -7.99 -3.12 13.39
N PHE A 154 -6.85 -3.64 12.93
CA PHE A 154 -6.67 -4.18 11.57
C PHE A 154 -7.56 -5.40 11.27
N TYR A 155 -8.10 -6.09 12.29
CA TYR A 155 -9.10 -7.14 12.12
C TYR A 155 -10.30 -6.68 11.29
N PHE A 156 -10.66 -5.40 11.37
CA PHE A 156 -11.81 -4.81 10.70
C PHE A 156 -11.54 -4.39 9.24
N VAL A 157 -10.29 -4.48 8.76
CA VAL A 157 -9.89 -4.16 7.38
C VAL A 157 -10.24 -5.31 6.43
N GLU A 158 -10.64 -5.00 5.20
CA GLU A 158 -11.11 -5.98 4.20
C GLU A 158 -9.96 -6.82 3.61
N GLU A 159 -8.79 -6.22 3.46
CA GLU A 159 -7.54 -6.89 3.02
C GLU A 159 -6.92 -7.81 4.08
N ALA A 160 -7.49 -7.87 5.29
CA ALA A 160 -6.94 -8.66 6.38
C ALA A 160 -6.84 -10.16 6.06
N LYS A 161 -7.59 -10.71 5.10
CA LYS A 161 -7.40 -12.11 4.64
C LYS A 161 -5.99 -12.38 4.10
N ALA A 162 -5.29 -11.38 3.58
CA ALA A 162 -3.87 -11.51 3.20
C ALA A 162 -2.93 -11.36 4.42
N LEU A 163 -3.32 -10.58 5.42
CA LEU A 163 -2.54 -10.30 6.63
C LEU A 163 -2.70 -11.35 7.75
N GLU A 164 -3.70 -12.25 7.67
CA GLU A 164 -3.91 -13.31 8.67
C GLU A 164 -2.74 -14.33 8.77
N ARG A 165 -1.70 -14.21 7.93
CA ARG A 165 -0.45 -14.97 8.10
C ARG A 165 0.75 -14.17 8.60
N GLY A 166 0.60 -12.89 8.95
CA GLY A 166 1.70 -12.18 9.59
C GLY A 166 1.50 -10.69 9.67
N GLY A 167 1.17 -10.23 10.88
CA GLY A 167 1.57 -8.94 11.44
C GLY A 167 1.01 -7.69 10.77
N VAL A 168 0.57 -6.75 11.59
CA VAL A 168 0.63 -5.32 11.25
C VAL A 168 1.96 -5.09 10.51
N LEU A 169 1.92 -4.48 9.31
CA LEU A 169 3.14 -4.08 8.62
C LEU A 169 3.84 -3.05 9.51
N ASP A 170 4.70 -3.55 10.38
CA ASP A 170 5.45 -2.75 11.34
C ASP A 170 6.56 -2.10 10.54
N LEU A 171 6.20 -0.98 9.90
CA LEU A 171 7.09 -0.21 9.04
C LEU A 171 8.36 0.20 9.80
N GLU A 172 8.27 0.40 11.12
CA GLU A 172 9.45 0.66 11.95
C GLU A 172 10.40 -0.54 12.00
N LYS A 173 9.89 -1.76 12.17
CA LYS A 173 10.73 -2.97 12.15
C LYS A 173 11.35 -3.22 10.78
N LEU A 174 10.63 -2.96 9.70
CA LEU A 174 11.17 -3.08 8.33
C LEU A 174 12.27 -2.04 8.06
N VAL A 175 12.11 -0.81 8.56
CA VAL A 175 13.11 0.26 8.44
C VAL A 175 14.35 -0.01 9.30
N ARG A 176 14.24 -0.81 10.37
CA ARG A 176 15.39 -1.26 11.19
C ARG A 176 16.17 -2.41 10.58
N LEU A 177 15.63 -3.11 9.57
CA LEU A 177 16.38 -4.17 8.90
C LEU A 177 17.62 -3.60 8.19
N PRO A 178 18.76 -4.33 8.23
CA PRO A 178 19.93 -4.01 7.43
C PRO A 178 19.59 -3.77 5.95
N LYS A 179 20.31 -2.86 5.30
CA LYS A 179 19.98 -2.39 3.92
C LYS A 179 20.05 -3.53 2.89
N ASP A 180 21.01 -4.41 3.04
CA ASP A 180 21.20 -5.64 2.27
C ASP A 180 20.00 -6.59 2.40
N VAL A 181 19.56 -6.87 3.64
CA VAL A 181 18.39 -7.73 3.90
C VAL A 181 17.13 -7.11 3.30
N ARG A 182 16.94 -5.80 3.46
CA ARG A 182 15.79 -5.09 2.92
C ARG A 182 15.78 -5.10 1.39
N GLY A 183 16.93 -4.87 0.76
CA GLY A 183 17.08 -4.95 -0.69
C GLY A 183 16.75 -6.35 -1.21
N PHE A 184 17.25 -7.38 -0.55
CA PHE A 184 16.96 -8.77 -0.91
C PHE A 184 15.46 -9.10 -0.80
N MET A 185 14.79 -8.64 0.27
CA MET A 185 13.35 -8.90 0.49
C MET A 185 12.43 -8.18 -0.50
N LEU A 186 12.82 -6.98 -0.95
CA LEU A 186 12.00 -6.16 -1.85
C LEU A 186 12.10 -6.57 -3.33
N ASP A 187 13.07 -7.42 -3.66
CA ASP A 187 13.22 -7.99 -5.00
C ASP A 187 12.33 -9.23 -5.17
N SER A 188 11.41 -9.17 -6.14
CA SER A 188 10.44 -10.24 -6.42
C SER A 188 11.09 -11.53 -6.94
N SER A 189 12.29 -11.45 -7.51
CA SER A 189 13.06 -12.62 -7.95
C SER A 189 13.57 -13.46 -6.76
N ASN A 190 13.66 -12.87 -5.57
CA ASN A 190 14.15 -13.55 -4.37
C ASN A 190 13.06 -14.31 -3.59
N LEU A 191 11.83 -14.28 -4.06
CA LEU A 191 10.69 -14.97 -3.44
C LEU A 191 10.93 -16.48 -3.19
N PRO A 192 11.59 -17.25 -4.09
CA PRO A 192 11.88 -18.66 -3.84
C PRO A 192 12.79 -18.86 -2.61
N PHE A 193 13.80 -18.01 -2.42
CA PHE A 193 14.73 -18.09 -1.29
C PHE A 193 14.04 -17.72 0.02
N LEU A 194 13.18 -16.70 0.02
CA LEU A 194 12.38 -16.33 1.20
C LEU A 194 11.43 -17.47 1.59
N ARG A 195 10.78 -18.12 0.62
CA ARG A 195 9.94 -19.30 0.88
C ARG A 195 10.74 -20.47 1.44
N MET A 196 11.98 -20.66 0.98
CA MET A 196 12.88 -21.67 1.53
C MET A 196 13.22 -21.38 3.00
N ALA A 197 13.61 -20.13 3.30
CA ALA A 197 13.91 -19.68 4.66
C ALA A 197 12.71 -19.86 5.61
N MET A 198 11.50 -19.56 5.15
CA MET A 198 10.27 -19.81 5.91
C MET A 198 10.05 -21.29 6.20
N LYS A 199 10.33 -22.17 5.22
CA LYS A 199 10.24 -23.63 5.42
C LYS A 199 11.30 -24.16 6.38
N PHE A 200 12.50 -23.57 6.41
CA PHE A 200 13.55 -23.97 7.36
C PHE A 200 13.18 -23.69 8.81
N ARG A 201 12.43 -22.62 9.09
CA ARG A 201 11.97 -22.30 10.44
C ARG A 201 11.14 -23.42 11.08
N ASP A 202 10.36 -24.14 10.26
CA ASP A 202 9.39 -25.12 10.73
C ASP A 202 9.96 -26.57 10.69
N LEU A 203 11.24 -26.74 10.33
CA LEU A 203 11.91 -28.04 10.26
C LEU A 203 12.52 -28.46 11.62
N PRO A 204 12.44 -29.74 12.01
CA PRO A 204 13.14 -30.25 13.19
C PRO A 204 14.65 -30.05 13.08
N THR A 205 15.30 -29.73 14.19
CA THR A 205 16.74 -29.41 14.26
C THR A 205 17.65 -30.50 13.67
N ASP A 206 17.24 -31.76 13.77
CA ASP A 206 18.02 -32.90 13.24
C ASP A 206 18.05 -32.90 11.71
N LYS A 207 16.93 -32.54 11.06
CA LYS A 207 16.86 -32.40 9.59
C LYS A 207 17.57 -31.16 9.07
N LEU A 208 17.63 -30.10 9.87
CA LEU A 208 18.39 -28.90 9.53
C LEU A 208 19.90 -29.16 9.56
N LYS A 209 20.38 -30.00 10.51
CA LYS A 209 21.78 -30.44 10.55
C LYS A 209 22.15 -31.29 9.34
N GLU A 210 21.33 -32.27 8.99
CA GLU A 210 21.56 -33.14 7.82
C GLU A 210 21.64 -32.31 6.52
N LEU A 211 20.77 -31.32 6.35
CA LEU A 211 20.82 -30.40 5.21
C LEU A 211 22.07 -29.51 5.22
N GLY A 212 22.50 -29.05 6.39
CA GLY A 212 23.73 -28.27 6.55
C GLY A 212 24.98 -29.07 6.20
N GLU A 213 25.02 -30.35 6.59
CA GLU A 213 26.11 -31.27 6.25
C GLU A 213 26.17 -31.54 4.74
N ILE A 214 25.02 -31.73 4.07
CA ILE A 214 24.97 -31.89 2.62
C ILE A 214 25.48 -30.63 1.90
N LEU A 215 25.12 -29.43 2.37
CA LEU A 215 25.56 -28.17 1.76
C LEU A 215 27.05 -27.88 2.00
N LEU A 216 27.61 -28.34 3.12
CA LEU A 216 29.04 -28.23 3.42
C LEU A 216 29.92 -29.15 2.55
N VAL A 217 29.37 -30.24 2.00
CA VAL A 217 30.08 -31.20 1.14
C VAL A 217 30.04 -30.79 -0.35
N VAL A 218 29.25 -29.78 -0.72
CA VAL A 218 29.11 -29.29 -2.11
C VAL A 218 30.07 -28.11 -2.41
N HIS A 219 31.11 -27.94 -1.60
CA HIS A 219 32.24 -27.06 -1.88
C HIS A 219 33.52 -27.83 -2.18
#